data_AF-A0A7X9P980-F1
#
_entry.id   AF-A0A7X9P980-F1
#
_cell.length_a   1.000
_cell.length_b   1.000
_cell.length_c   1.000
_cell.angle_alpha   90.00
_cell.angle_beta   90.00
_cell.angle_gamma   90.00
#
_symmetry.space_group_name_H-M   'P 1'
#
loop_
_entity.id
_entity.type
_entity.pdbx_description
1 polymer ?
#
loop_
_entity_poly.entity_id
_entity_poly.type
_entity_poly.pdbx_seq_one_letter_code
_entity_poly.pdbx_strand_id
1 'polypeptide(L)'
;MGGDENPRFLARPPSGWRRPPERDAPRILVWAGRRSLIVVRAVLNGDDWPAPLLPLQAAFLRRRRHDRVPMAPGMLWARFEHPLLPGRRIVRPVLDVGEAGLCLEGDVRTDALPPGLALSDLRIVLPDGAEVSLDGTVRAVRTGRGGGADRFGIELRPQRRQEAWDRFVLRQLLPDADLLRPDEVEQIWDLFDRTGYLREKDPAQLARCREPFQRTWRTLAHAPGLGAGVVVRDRSVLRGAMFYTRAWPGTYLLHHLALDLHATAGALTAPQVAGEVYRYLYHACRRMPDLRHAVGLFNARSRWWNHLFDDFHALGPPAEWYAVDRLRLVEAPVSDAAGAAAGGSISVGRLEDHERPAVEQAVRRVVPPLAAAALALDPLDPVLADLQRDFAEVGLLRRREVWVARREERILGAAIADTASPGTNLFGLLDAVQLLPAEDAALEPHWAGAVLAAVAGRRAADGAETLTVLCPADVPDVSLPPAFVELATLRRWTAARELLPLYLTYLDEHFDARRALDGEEPLP
;
A
#
# COMPACT_ATOMS: atom_id res chain seq x y z
N MET A 1 -29.13 34.17 23.70
CA MET A 1 -30.14 34.37 22.63
C MET A 1 -29.45 34.98 21.43
N GLY A 2 -29.29 34.20 20.39
CA GLY A 2 -28.49 34.47 19.18
C GLY A 2 -28.02 33.10 18.71
N GLY A 3 -28.33 32.60 17.53
CA GLY A 3 -28.94 33.19 16.35
C GLY A 3 -28.38 32.37 15.22
N ASP A 4 -28.99 31.21 14.95
CA ASP A 4 -28.53 30.23 13.96
C ASP A 4 -28.48 30.85 12.55
N GLU A 5 -27.27 31.04 12.04
CA GLU A 5 -27.03 31.29 10.62
C GLU A 5 -27.10 29.95 9.86
N ASN A 6 -28.29 29.65 9.38
CA ASN A 6 -28.54 28.54 8.46
C ASN A 6 -28.11 28.96 7.03
N PRO A 7 -27.21 28.24 6.33
CA PRO A 7 -26.76 28.65 5.01
C PRO A 7 -27.86 28.42 3.96
N ARG A 8 -28.39 29.52 3.41
CA ARG A 8 -29.27 29.50 2.24
C ARG A 8 -28.46 29.21 0.97
N PHE A 9 -28.75 28.09 0.30
CA PHE A 9 -28.28 27.82 -1.06
C PHE A 9 -29.46 27.48 -1.99
N LEU A 10 -29.80 28.42 -2.89
CA LEU A 10 -30.70 28.21 -4.02
C LEU A 10 -29.90 28.48 -5.31
N ALA A 11 -29.64 27.45 -6.11
CA ALA A 11 -29.31 27.66 -7.52
C ALA A 11 -30.63 27.67 -8.31
N ARG A 12 -30.98 28.80 -8.93
CA ARG A 12 -32.08 28.86 -9.89
C ARG A 12 -31.75 27.96 -11.11
N PRO A 13 -32.73 27.22 -11.66
CA PRO A 13 -32.52 26.50 -12.91
C PRO A 13 -32.23 27.47 -14.06
N PRO A 14 -31.45 27.07 -15.08
CA PRO A 14 -31.17 27.91 -16.24
C PRO A 14 -32.46 28.29 -16.97
N SER A 15 -32.53 29.52 -17.48
CA SER A 15 -33.63 29.99 -18.33
C SER A 15 -33.77 29.08 -19.55
N GLY A 16 -34.92 28.41 -19.69
CA GLY A 16 -35.23 27.52 -20.81
C GLY A 16 -35.60 26.09 -20.44
N TRP A 17 -35.55 25.71 -19.15
CA TRP A 17 -35.94 24.38 -18.69
C TRP A 17 -37.46 24.17 -18.84
N ARG A 18 -37.90 23.28 -19.74
CA ARG A 18 -39.30 22.85 -19.85
C ARG A 18 -39.56 21.62 -18.98
N ARG A 19 -40.66 21.66 -18.22
CA ARG A 19 -41.13 20.58 -17.34
C ARG A 19 -41.51 19.36 -18.19
N PRO A 20 -40.97 18.14 -17.94
CA PRO A 20 -41.48 16.93 -18.59
C PRO A 20 -42.90 16.62 -18.08
N PRO A 21 -43.77 15.95 -18.87
CA PRO A 21 -45.19 15.81 -18.55
C PRO A 21 -45.53 14.70 -17.55
N GLU A 22 -44.59 13.85 -17.13
CA GLU A 22 -44.91 12.64 -16.36
C GLU A 22 -44.52 12.76 -14.88
N ARG A 23 -45.49 12.47 -14.00
CA ARG A 23 -45.37 12.54 -12.53
C ARG A 23 -44.50 11.42 -11.94
N ASP A 24 -44.16 10.38 -12.71
CA ASP A 24 -43.48 9.17 -12.20
C ASP A 24 -42.07 8.91 -12.78
N ALA A 25 -41.50 9.85 -13.54
CA ALA A 25 -40.15 9.66 -14.08
C ALA A 25 -39.07 9.93 -13.00
N PRO A 26 -38.09 9.03 -12.80
CA PRO A 26 -37.00 9.25 -11.84
C PRO A 26 -36.21 10.51 -12.23
N ARG A 27 -36.04 11.43 -11.29
CA ARG A 27 -35.23 12.64 -11.52
C ARG A 27 -33.78 12.37 -11.13
N ILE A 28 -32.86 12.78 -11.99
CA ILE A 28 -31.42 12.70 -11.72
C ILE A 28 -31.00 14.00 -11.05
N LEU A 29 -30.57 13.90 -9.79
CA LEU A 29 -29.94 14.97 -9.05
C LEU A 29 -28.43 14.80 -9.15
N VAL A 30 -27.75 15.79 -9.72
CA VAL A 30 -26.28 15.79 -9.84
C VAL A 30 -25.74 16.77 -8.80
N TRP A 31 -25.06 16.25 -7.79
CA TRP A 31 -24.31 17.06 -6.84
C TRP A 31 -22.83 17.09 -7.23
N ALA A 32 -22.24 18.29 -7.29
CA ALA A 32 -20.83 18.47 -7.62
C ALA A 32 -20.09 19.07 -6.44
N GLY A 33 -19.33 18.24 -5.72
CA GLY A 33 -18.36 18.68 -4.73
C GLY A 33 -17.04 19.13 -5.37
N ARG A 34 -16.10 19.63 -4.56
CA ARG A 34 -14.77 20.07 -5.05
C ARG A 34 -13.93 18.94 -5.65
N ARG A 35 -14.15 17.68 -5.23
CA ARG A 35 -13.35 16.50 -5.63
C ARG A 35 -14.16 15.34 -6.22
N SER A 36 -15.49 15.41 -6.19
CA SER A 36 -16.38 14.33 -6.57
C SER A 36 -17.67 14.84 -7.22
N LEU A 37 -18.20 14.05 -8.17
CA LEU A 37 -19.60 14.12 -8.57
C LEU A 37 -20.34 13.06 -7.78
N ILE A 38 -21.45 13.38 -7.13
CA ILE A 38 -22.39 12.39 -6.63
C ILE A 38 -23.60 12.45 -7.56
N VAL A 39 -23.82 11.40 -8.34
CA VAL A 39 -25.04 11.27 -9.14
C VAL A 39 -26.06 10.51 -8.31
N VAL A 40 -27.10 11.20 -7.86
CA VAL A 40 -28.21 10.64 -7.09
C VAL A 40 -29.39 10.40 -8.03
N ARG A 41 -29.86 9.16 -8.11
CA ARG A 41 -31.16 8.84 -8.74
C ARG A 41 -32.23 8.80 -7.64
N ALA A 42 -33.20 9.70 -7.71
CA ALA A 42 -34.28 9.81 -6.72
C ALA A 42 -35.66 9.79 -7.39
N VAL A 43 -36.63 9.17 -6.71
CA VAL A 43 -38.06 9.25 -7.04
C VAL A 43 -38.67 10.31 -6.12
N LEU A 44 -39.23 11.39 -6.67
CA LEU A 44 -39.88 12.43 -5.87
C LEU A 44 -41.36 12.08 -5.69
N ASN A 45 -41.85 12.04 -4.45
CA ASN A 45 -43.28 11.94 -4.16
C ASN A 45 -43.89 13.34 -4.02
N GLY A 46 -44.81 13.70 -4.92
CA GLY A 46 -45.76 14.79 -4.72
C GLY A 46 -45.20 16.23 -4.71
N ASP A 47 -46.12 17.19 -4.69
CA ASP A 47 -45.86 18.64 -4.83
C ASP A 47 -45.36 19.33 -3.52
N ASP A 48 -45.09 18.56 -2.46
CA ASP A 48 -44.57 19.09 -1.19
C ASP A 48 -43.05 18.90 -1.10
N TRP A 49 -42.39 19.88 -0.46
CA TRP A 49 -40.93 19.99 -0.32
C TRP A 49 -40.26 18.64 -0.04
N PRO A 50 -39.17 18.28 -0.76
CA PRO A 50 -38.58 16.97 -0.62
C PRO A 50 -38.00 16.80 0.77
N ALA A 51 -38.63 15.93 1.58
CA ALA A 51 -37.91 15.25 2.64
C ALA A 51 -36.64 14.62 2.03
N PRO A 52 -35.46 14.70 2.67
CA PRO A 52 -34.24 14.15 2.10
C PRO A 52 -34.39 12.63 1.98
N LEU A 53 -34.71 12.16 0.78
CA LEU A 53 -34.74 10.74 0.45
C LEU A 53 -33.29 10.25 0.31
N LEU A 54 -32.99 9.11 0.94
CA LEU A 54 -31.72 8.41 0.74
C LEU A 54 -31.60 8.02 -0.75
N PRO A 55 -30.45 8.25 -1.40
CA PRO A 55 -30.22 7.84 -2.79
C PRO A 55 -30.49 6.34 -2.97
N LEU A 56 -31.27 5.95 -3.98
CA LEU A 56 -31.33 4.54 -4.40
C LEU A 56 -29.98 4.09 -4.99
N GLN A 57 -29.29 5.01 -5.66
CA GLN A 57 -27.93 4.86 -6.16
C GLN A 57 -27.22 6.21 -6.12
N ALA A 58 -25.99 6.20 -5.61
CA ALA A 58 -25.06 7.32 -5.64
C ALA A 58 -23.80 6.87 -6.40
N ALA A 59 -23.44 7.56 -7.49
CA ALA A 59 -22.16 7.33 -8.16
C ALA A 59 -21.18 8.42 -7.76
N PHE A 60 -20.10 8.07 -7.07
CA PHE A 60 -19.00 8.97 -6.71
C PHE A 60 -17.97 9.01 -7.84
N LEU A 61 -17.93 10.10 -8.61
CA LEU A 61 -16.96 10.27 -9.69
C LEU A 61 -15.86 11.24 -9.25
N ARG A 62 -14.71 10.68 -8.85
CA ARG A 62 -13.47 11.45 -8.69
C ARG A 62 -12.94 11.82 -10.09
N ARG A 63 -13.21 13.05 -10.53
CA ARG A 63 -12.85 13.51 -11.90
C ARG A 63 -11.34 13.59 -12.14
N ARG A 64 -10.52 13.61 -11.09
CA ARG A 64 -9.06 13.72 -11.17
C ARG A 64 -8.41 12.50 -10.52
N ARG A 65 -7.57 11.79 -11.28
CA ARG A 65 -6.78 10.64 -10.81
C ARG A 65 -5.56 11.03 -9.96
N HIS A 66 -5.24 12.32 -9.88
CA HIS A 66 -4.07 12.84 -9.18
C HIS A 66 -4.45 14.03 -8.33
N ASP A 67 -3.91 14.05 -7.12
CA ASP A 67 -3.96 15.20 -6.24
C ASP A 67 -3.10 16.34 -6.80
N ARG A 68 -3.48 17.57 -6.46
CA ARG A 68 -2.76 18.79 -6.83
C ARG A 68 -2.61 19.69 -5.63
N VAL A 69 -1.44 20.33 -5.55
CA VAL A 69 -1.08 21.28 -4.50
C VAL A 69 -0.94 22.66 -5.12
N PRO A 70 -1.63 23.68 -4.59
CA PRO A 70 -1.40 25.06 -5.01
C PRO A 70 0.01 25.50 -4.60
N MET A 71 0.68 26.24 -5.47
CA MET A 71 2.00 26.81 -5.19
C MET A 71 1.86 28.25 -4.72
N ALA A 72 2.76 28.66 -3.82
CA ALA A 72 2.88 30.06 -3.46
C ALA A 72 3.33 30.88 -4.69
N PRO A 73 2.81 32.11 -4.87
CA PRO A 73 3.23 32.96 -5.99
C PRO A 73 4.75 33.10 -6.07
N GLY A 74 5.30 32.91 -7.27
CA GLY A 74 6.75 33.04 -7.52
C GLY A 74 7.62 31.89 -7.02
N MET A 75 7.05 30.87 -6.35
CA MET A 75 7.80 29.71 -5.85
C MET A 75 8.40 28.86 -6.98
N LEU A 76 7.68 28.75 -8.10
CA LEU A 76 8.07 27.94 -9.25
C LEU A 76 7.84 28.71 -10.55
N TRP A 77 8.74 28.49 -11.50
CA TRP A 77 8.66 29.08 -12.84
C TRP A 77 8.84 28.01 -13.91
N ALA A 78 7.94 28.02 -14.90
CA ALA A 78 8.07 27.25 -16.11
C ALA A 78 8.74 28.07 -17.21
N ARG A 79 9.67 27.46 -17.94
CA ARG A 79 10.43 28.06 -19.03
C ARG A 79 10.44 27.11 -20.23
N PHE A 80 10.09 27.61 -21.40
CA PHE A 80 10.16 26.83 -22.64
C PHE A 80 10.19 27.75 -23.86
N GLU A 81 10.62 27.23 -25.01
CA GLU A 81 10.47 27.90 -26.30
C GLU A 81 9.11 27.53 -26.92
N HIS A 82 8.44 28.52 -27.50
CA HIS A 82 7.11 28.29 -28.08
C HIS A 82 7.23 27.42 -29.34
N PRO A 83 6.58 26.23 -29.40
CA PRO A 83 6.78 25.26 -30.47
C PRO A 83 6.40 25.76 -31.88
N LEU A 84 5.43 26.68 -31.96
CA LEU A 84 4.94 27.24 -33.23
C LEU A 84 5.42 28.67 -33.50
N LEU A 85 6.18 29.28 -32.58
CA LEU A 85 6.63 30.67 -32.68
C LEU A 85 8.14 30.71 -32.38
N PRO A 86 9.00 30.43 -33.38
CA PRO A 86 10.43 30.34 -33.20
C PRO A 86 11.04 31.59 -32.53
N GLY A 87 12.01 31.39 -31.64
CA GLY A 87 12.67 32.46 -30.88
C GLY A 87 11.81 33.07 -29.76
N ARG A 88 10.53 32.68 -29.64
CA ARG A 88 9.68 33.15 -28.56
C ARG A 88 9.87 32.29 -27.32
N ARG A 89 10.55 32.85 -26.32
CA ARG A 89 10.69 32.23 -25.00
C ARG A 89 9.52 32.60 -24.10
N ILE A 90 8.90 31.60 -23.49
CA ILE A 90 7.83 31.77 -22.49
C ILE A 90 8.41 31.49 -21.11
N VAL A 91 8.12 32.39 -20.17
CA VAL A 91 8.46 32.26 -18.75
C VAL A 91 7.21 32.59 -17.94
N ARG A 92 6.67 31.62 -17.21
CA ARG A 92 5.40 31.76 -16.50
C ARG A 92 5.43 31.17 -15.10
N PRO A 93 4.76 31.80 -14.11
CA PRO A 93 4.57 31.21 -12.80
C PRO A 93 3.80 29.89 -12.89
N VAL A 94 4.16 28.93 -12.04
CA VAL A 94 3.38 27.71 -11.84
C VAL A 94 2.41 27.92 -10.67
N LEU A 95 1.12 27.75 -10.93
CA LEU A 95 0.03 27.97 -9.97
C LEU A 95 -0.25 26.76 -9.09
N ASP A 96 -0.17 25.56 -9.67
CA ASP A 96 -0.35 24.31 -8.96
C ASP A 96 0.42 23.18 -9.65
N VAL A 97 0.76 22.17 -8.86
CA VAL A 97 1.49 20.99 -9.32
C VAL A 97 0.79 19.72 -8.87
N GLY A 98 0.97 18.65 -9.63
CA GLY A 98 0.57 17.29 -9.28
C GLY A 98 1.41 16.31 -10.10
N GLU A 99 1.27 15.01 -9.80
CA GLU A 99 2.18 14.00 -10.37
C GLU A 99 2.11 13.96 -11.91
N ALA A 100 0.90 14.02 -12.48
CA ALA A 100 0.69 13.95 -13.93
C ALA A 100 0.55 15.32 -14.62
N GLY A 101 0.78 16.43 -13.92
CA GLY A 101 0.51 17.73 -14.54
C GLY A 101 0.72 18.92 -13.64
N LEU A 102 0.81 20.09 -14.25
CA LEU A 102 0.87 21.38 -13.57
C LEU A 102 -0.10 22.40 -14.19
N CYS A 103 -0.20 23.58 -13.57
CA CYS A 103 -0.99 24.70 -14.08
C CYS A 103 -0.10 25.94 -14.17
N LEU A 104 -0.10 26.62 -15.31
CA LEU A 104 0.59 27.90 -15.49
C LEU A 104 -0.37 29.06 -15.40
N GLU A 105 0.10 30.16 -14.85
CA GLU A 105 -0.49 31.48 -15.03
C GLU A 105 -0.03 32.06 -16.37
N GLY A 106 -0.88 32.77 -17.10
CA GLY A 106 -0.45 33.53 -18.27
C GLY A 106 -1.57 34.34 -18.91
N ASP A 107 -1.43 34.60 -20.21
CA ASP A 107 -2.36 35.40 -21.00
C ASP A 107 -2.60 34.74 -22.35
N VAL A 108 -3.85 34.35 -22.62
CA VAL A 108 -4.25 33.64 -23.85
C VAL A 108 -3.96 34.44 -25.12
N ARG A 109 -3.96 35.78 -25.03
CA ARG A 109 -3.73 36.66 -26.18
C ARG A 109 -2.27 36.71 -26.56
N THR A 110 -1.39 36.65 -25.57
CA THR A 110 0.04 36.73 -25.81
C THR A 110 0.66 35.34 -25.93
N ASP A 111 0.36 34.41 -25.03
CA ASP A 111 1.06 33.13 -24.92
C ASP A 111 0.69 32.12 -26.01
N ALA A 112 -0.52 32.22 -26.57
CA ALA A 112 -0.98 31.40 -27.70
C ALA A 112 -0.78 29.88 -27.51
N LEU A 113 -1.10 29.35 -26.32
CA LEU A 113 -0.97 27.93 -25.95
C LEU A 113 -2.31 27.20 -26.10
N PRO A 114 -2.73 26.75 -27.30
CA PRO A 114 -4.00 26.05 -27.49
C PRO A 114 -3.96 24.63 -26.88
N PRO A 115 -5.11 24.05 -26.50
CA PRO A 115 -5.18 22.63 -26.15
C PRO A 115 -4.64 21.75 -27.28
N GLY A 116 -3.89 20.70 -26.90
CA GLY A 116 -3.21 19.78 -27.82
C GLY A 116 -1.76 20.18 -28.15
N LEU A 117 -1.34 21.42 -27.85
CA LEU A 117 0.04 21.85 -28.10
C LEU A 117 1.01 21.04 -27.22
N ALA A 118 1.96 20.37 -27.88
CA ALA A 118 3.05 19.65 -27.20
C ALA A 118 4.17 20.62 -26.85
N LEU A 119 4.58 20.63 -25.58
CA LEU A 119 5.69 21.42 -25.06
C LEU A 119 6.86 20.48 -24.85
N SER A 120 7.93 20.67 -25.63
CA SER A 120 9.19 19.93 -25.49
C SER A 120 10.20 20.77 -24.70
N ASP A 121 11.03 20.14 -23.86
CA ASP A 121 11.98 20.83 -22.96
C ASP A 121 11.30 21.90 -22.08
N LEU A 122 10.17 21.54 -21.47
CA LEU A 122 9.53 22.35 -20.44
C LEU A 122 10.39 22.31 -19.18
N ARG A 123 11.13 23.38 -18.91
CA ARG A 123 11.98 23.48 -17.73
C ARG A 123 11.24 24.10 -16.57
N ILE A 124 11.24 23.43 -15.42
CA ILE A 124 10.72 23.95 -14.17
C ILE A 124 11.88 24.33 -13.27
N VAL A 125 11.92 25.58 -12.86
CA VAL A 125 12.89 26.08 -11.87
C VAL A 125 12.32 25.83 -10.48
N LEU A 126 13.02 24.99 -9.71
CA LEU A 126 12.69 24.66 -8.33
C LEU A 126 13.18 25.75 -7.36
N PRO A 127 12.70 25.77 -6.10
CA PRO A 127 13.06 26.82 -5.14
C PRO A 127 14.55 26.88 -4.77
N ASP A 128 15.27 25.76 -4.90
CA ASP A 128 16.71 25.66 -4.70
C ASP A 128 17.53 26.10 -5.93
N GLY A 129 16.86 26.54 -6.99
CA GLY A 129 17.47 26.95 -8.26
C GLY A 129 17.75 25.79 -9.22
N ALA A 130 17.52 24.54 -8.82
CA ALA A 130 17.63 23.40 -9.72
C ALA A 130 16.58 23.49 -10.84
N GLU A 131 16.95 23.04 -12.05
CA GLU A 131 16.02 22.94 -13.17
C GLU A 131 15.66 21.48 -13.45
N VAL A 132 14.37 21.20 -13.58
CA VAL A 132 13.86 19.91 -14.04
C VAL A 132 13.29 20.08 -15.44
N SER A 133 13.84 19.34 -16.42
CA SER A 133 13.28 19.29 -17.78
C SER A 133 12.19 18.22 -17.84
N LEU A 134 11.09 18.55 -18.50
CA LEU A 134 9.88 17.75 -18.64
C LEU A 134 9.33 17.90 -20.06
N ASP A 135 8.49 16.96 -20.48
CA ASP A 135 7.61 17.16 -21.65
C ASP A 135 6.17 17.29 -21.20
N GLY A 136 5.40 18.11 -21.91
CA GLY A 136 4.03 18.38 -21.57
C GLY A 136 3.10 18.47 -22.78
N THR A 137 1.80 18.39 -22.53
CA THR A 137 0.77 18.74 -23.52
C THR A 137 -0.24 19.65 -22.84
N VAL A 138 -0.53 20.79 -23.47
CA VAL A 138 -1.59 21.69 -23.00
C VAL A 138 -2.93 20.95 -23.13
N ARG A 139 -3.65 20.77 -22.03
CA ARG A 139 -4.94 20.05 -22.00
C ARG A 139 -6.12 20.97 -21.80
N ALA A 140 -5.92 22.10 -21.13
CA ALA A 140 -6.99 23.04 -20.84
C ALA A 140 -6.46 24.47 -20.87
N VAL A 141 -7.27 25.37 -21.43
CA VAL A 141 -7.09 26.81 -21.32
C VAL A 141 -8.33 27.35 -20.64
N ARG A 142 -8.15 28.16 -19.60
CA ARG A 142 -9.25 28.80 -18.89
C ARG A 142 -8.98 30.29 -18.84
N THR A 143 -9.91 31.07 -19.37
CA THR A 143 -9.84 32.52 -19.25
C THR A 143 -10.22 32.97 -17.86
N GLY A 144 -9.46 33.90 -17.31
CA GLY A 144 -9.78 34.48 -16.01
C GLY A 144 -11.09 35.28 -16.07
N ARG A 145 -11.94 35.13 -15.04
CA ARG A 145 -13.14 35.97 -14.87
C ARG A 145 -12.79 37.16 -13.97
N GLY A 146 -13.32 38.34 -14.31
CA GLY A 146 -13.22 39.53 -13.45
C GLY A 146 -11.80 40.08 -13.27
N GLY A 147 -10.94 39.96 -14.29
CA GLY A 147 -9.57 40.48 -14.26
C GLY A 147 -8.52 39.52 -13.68
N GLY A 148 -8.90 38.28 -13.34
CA GLY A 148 -7.92 37.24 -13.02
C GLY A 148 -7.09 36.83 -14.24
N ALA A 149 -5.86 36.35 -14.01
CA ALA A 149 -4.99 35.84 -15.06
C ALA A 149 -5.54 34.54 -15.69
N ASP A 150 -5.18 34.30 -16.96
CA ASP A 150 -5.55 33.08 -17.67
C ASP A 150 -4.73 31.89 -17.15
N ARG A 151 -5.28 30.68 -17.33
CA ARG A 151 -4.68 29.46 -16.81
C ARG A 151 -4.51 28.41 -17.88
N PHE A 152 -3.33 27.79 -17.90
CA PHE A 152 -2.97 26.72 -18.83
C PHE A 152 -2.72 25.43 -18.04
N GLY A 153 -3.63 24.48 -18.14
CA GLY A 153 -3.46 23.15 -17.58
C GLY A 153 -2.60 22.30 -18.49
N ILE A 154 -1.44 21.86 -17.98
CA ILE A 154 -0.50 21.02 -18.71
C ILE A 154 -0.51 19.62 -18.10
N GLU A 155 -0.70 18.61 -18.94
CA GLU A 155 -0.43 17.21 -18.59
C GLU A 155 1.03 16.91 -18.92
N LEU A 156 1.74 16.36 -17.95
CA LEU A 156 3.14 15.97 -18.11
C LEU A 156 3.22 14.56 -18.68
N ARG A 157 4.18 14.34 -19.56
CA ARG A 157 4.51 12.99 -20.05
C ARG A 157 5.69 12.45 -19.24
N PRO A 158 5.66 11.16 -18.86
CA PRO A 158 6.77 10.54 -18.17
C PRO A 158 8.04 10.64 -19.02
N GLN A 159 9.08 11.27 -18.49
CA GLN A 159 10.42 11.23 -19.08
C GLN A 159 11.30 10.22 -18.33
N ARG A 160 12.35 9.71 -19.01
CA ARG A 160 13.41 8.97 -18.32
C ARG A 160 14.07 9.92 -17.31
N ARG A 161 14.07 9.56 -16.02
CA ARG A 161 14.68 10.30 -14.89
C ARG A 161 13.89 11.52 -14.37
N GLN A 162 12.57 11.42 -14.26
CA GLN A 162 11.71 12.44 -13.62
C GLN A 162 11.74 12.44 -12.08
N GLU A 163 12.66 11.69 -11.45
CA GLU A 163 12.71 11.48 -9.98
C GLU A 163 12.74 12.78 -9.17
N ALA A 164 13.43 13.81 -9.66
CA ALA A 164 13.50 15.11 -8.98
C ALA A 164 12.15 15.81 -8.92
N TRP A 165 11.39 15.82 -10.03
CA TRP A 165 10.03 16.36 -10.07
C TRP A 165 9.09 15.56 -9.18
N ASP A 166 9.16 14.24 -9.27
CA ASP A 166 8.32 13.35 -8.49
C ASP A 166 8.52 13.53 -7.00
N ARG A 167 9.78 13.57 -6.56
CA ARG A 167 10.15 13.84 -5.16
C ARG A 167 9.70 15.24 -4.73
N PHE A 168 9.87 16.24 -5.59
CA PHE A 168 9.40 17.59 -5.31
C PHE A 168 7.89 17.62 -5.09
N VAL A 169 7.10 17.11 -6.05
CA VAL A 169 5.64 17.07 -5.97
C VAL A 169 5.18 16.29 -4.74
N LEU A 170 5.82 15.16 -4.44
CA LEU A 170 5.46 14.34 -3.29
C LEU A 170 5.68 15.07 -1.97
N ARG A 171 6.80 15.80 -1.83
CA ARG A 171 7.05 16.68 -0.67
C ARG A 171 6.08 17.85 -0.57
N GLN A 172 5.54 18.33 -1.69
CA GLN A 172 4.48 19.35 -1.63
C GLN A 172 3.14 18.74 -1.21
N LEU A 173 2.85 17.50 -1.62
CA LEU A 173 1.61 16.79 -1.30
C LEU A 173 1.58 16.32 0.16
N LEU A 174 2.72 15.87 0.66
CA LEU A 174 2.88 15.22 1.97
C LEU A 174 4.15 15.79 2.63
N PRO A 175 4.11 17.04 3.13
CA PRO A 175 5.30 17.72 3.65
C PRO A 175 5.92 17.01 4.86
N ASP A 176 5.11 16.27 5.61
CA ASP A 176 5.53 15.57 6.82
C ASP A 176 6.02 14.14 6.52
N ALA A 177 5.78 13.60 5.31
CA ALA A 177 6.14 12.23 4.95
C ALA A 177 7.29 12.17 3.94
N ASP A 178 8.28 11.31 4.19
CA ASP A 178 9.34 11.00 3.22
C ASP A 178 9.82 9.55 3.38
N LEU A 179 10.71 9.10 2.49
CA LEU A 179 11.45 7.87 2.72
C LEU A 179 12.40 8.02 3.91
N LEU A 180 12.62 6.90 4.60
CA LEU A 180 13.60 6.75 5.65
C LEU A 180 15.00 6.94 5.07
N ARG A 181 15.81 7.80 5.70
CA ARG A 181 17.20 7.99 5.33
C ARG A 181 18.11 7.00 6.06
N PRO A 182 19.27 6.61 5.48
CA PRO A 182 20.19 5.67 6.12
C PRO A 182 20.66 6.10 7.53
N ASP A 183 20.83 7.40 7.76
CA ASP A 183 21.25 7.99 9.03
C ASP A 183 20.13 8.03 10.09
N GLU A 184 18.88 7.79 9.70
CA GLU A 184 17.72 7.80 10.60
C GLU A 184 17.29 6.42 11.08
N VAL A 185 17.88 5.34 10.53
CA VAL A 185 17.46 3.97 10.82
C VAL A 185 17.52 3.64 12.32
N GLU A 186 18.42 4.26 13.07
CA GLU A 186 18.51 4.07 14.53
C GLU A 186 17.29 4.64 15.26
N GLN A 187 16.77 5.79 14.81
CA GLN A 187 15.63 6.47 15.42
C GLN A 187 14.31 5.70 15.25
N ILE A 188 14.28 4.76 14.30
CA ILE A 188 13.16 3.83 14.13
C ILE A 188 13.10 2.85 15.30
N TRP A 189 14.24 2.42 15.82
CA TRP A 189 14.24 1.54 16.99
C TRP A 189 13.64 2.24 18.20
N ASP A 190 14.02 3.49 18.42
CA ASP A 190 13.43 4.33 19.47
C ASP A 190 11.93 4.54 19.24
N LEU A 191 11.46 4.53 17.97
CA LEU A 191 10.04 4.61 17.62
C LEU A 191 9.31 3.35 18.01
N PHE A 192 9.89 2.18 17.72
CA PHE A 192 9.31 0.91 18.14
C PHE A 192 9.22 0.79 19.66
N ASP A 193 10.25 1.22 20.39
CA ASP A 193 10.27 1.17 21.85
C ASP A 193 9.18 2.08 22.45
N ARG A 194 9.10 3.35 22.02
CA ARG A 194 8.11 4.31 22.59
C ARG A 194 6.66 4.00 22.22
N THR A 195 6.43 3.35 21.08
CA THR A 195 5.08 2.98 20.62
C THR A 195 4.63 1.63 21.17
N GLY A 196 5.54 0.89 21.83
CA GLY A 196 5.26 -0.49 22.27
C GLY A 196 5.07 -1.46 21.11
N TYR A 197 5.50 -1.12 19.89
CA TYR A 197 5.33 -1.94 18.69
C TYR A 197 5.89 -3.36 18.86
N LEU A 198 6.95 -3.51 19.64
CA LEU A 198 7.66 -4.76 19.86
C LEU A 198 7.31 -5.45 21.20
N ARG A 199 6.28 -4.99 21.93
CA ARG A 199 5.96 -5.47 23.29
C ARG A 199 5.68 -6.99 23.39
N GLU A 200 5.25 -7.61 22.30
CA GLU A 200 4.90 -9.03 22.23
C GLU A 200 6.13 -9.93 21.96
N LYS A 201 7.31 -9.35 21.72
CA LYS A 201 8.54 -10.09 21.44
C LYS A 201 9.43 -10.16 22.69
N ASP A 202 10.13 -11.27 22.83
CA ASP A 202 11.09 -11.46 23.90
C ASP A 202 12.21 -10.40 23.83
N PRO A 203 12.48 -9.65 24.93
CA PRO A 203 13.52 -8.62 24.93
C PRO A 203 14.90 -9.12 24.53
N ALA A 204 15.27 -10.36 24.90
CA ALA A 204 16.57 -10.91 24.53
C ALA A 204 16.66 -11.18 23.02
N GLN A 205 15.59 -11.69 22.41
CA GLN A 205 15.48 -11.82 20.94
C GLN A 205 15.57 -10.46 20.25
N LEU A 206 14.84 -9.45 20.73
CA LEU A 206 14.86 -8.10 20.15
C LEU A 206 16.26 -7.46 20.18
N ALA A 207 16.98 -7.61 21.28
CA ALA A 207 18.35 -7.09 21.40
C ALA A 207 19.28 -7.68 20.32
N ARG A 208 19.13 -8.96 19.98
CA ARG A 208 19.89 -9.62 18.90
C ARG A 208 19.47 -9.17 17.51
N CYS A 209 18.22 -8.75 17.33
CA CYS A 209 17.70 -8.30 16.04
C CYS A 209 18.06 -6.85 15.67
N ARG A 210 18.47 -6.02 16.64
CA ARG A 210 18.70 -4.58 16.42
C ARG A 210 19.76 -4.28 15.36
N GLU A 211 20.96 -4.84 15.51
CA GLU A 211 22.06 -4.57 14.57
C GLU A 211 21.74 -5.12 13.15
N PRO A 212 21.25 -6.38 12.99
CA PRO A 212 20.82 -6.86 11.68
C PRO A 212 19.73 -6.00 11.04
N PHE A 213 18.74 -5.55 11.82
CA PHE A 213 17.70 -4.63 11.34
C PHE A 213 18.33 -3.34 10.81
N GLN A 214 19.20 -2.69 11.60
CA GLN A 214 19.83 -1.44 11.19
C GLN A 214 20.66 -1.60 9.92
N ARG A 215 21.43 -2.70 9.82
CA ARG A 215 22.24 -3.01 8.64
C ARG A 215 21.37 -3.20 7.40
N THR A 216 20.35 -4.03 7.49
CA THR A 216 19.44 -4.32 6.38
C THR A 216 18.72 -3.08 5.89
N TRP A 217 18.18 -2.25 6.80
CA TRP A 217 17.44 -1.05 6.41
C TRP A 217 18.31 0.11 5.91
N ARG A 218 19.57 0.20 6.35
CA ARG A 218 20.55 1.11 5.72
C ARG A 218 20.84 0.69 4.27
N THR A 219 21.00 -0.60 4.02
CA THR A 219 21.18 -1.12 2.65
C THR A 219 19.94 -0.87 1.79
N LEU A 220 18.75 -1.21 2.29
CA LEU A 220 17.50 -1.03 1.55
C LEU A 220 17.16 0.45 1.28
N ALA A 221 17.58 1.39 2.14
CA ALA A 221 17.44 2.81 1.87
C ALA A 221 18.16 3.28 0.58
N HIS A 222 19.16 2.53 0.10
CA HIS A 222 19.82 2.76 -1.18
C HIS A 222 19.19 1.97 -2.35
N ALA A 223 18.25 1.08 -2.08
CA ALA A 223 17.59 0.24 -3.06
C ALA A 223 16.05 0.21 -2.84
N PRO A 224 15.35 1.36 -2.96
CA PRO A 224 13.93 1.49 -2.64
C PRO A 224 13.02 0.61 -3.52
N GLY A 225 13.51 0.11 -4.66
CA GLY A 225 12.79 -0.89 -5.46
C GLY A 225 12.66 -2.26 -4.77
N LEU A 226 13.58 -2.60 -3.86
CA LEU A 226 13.57 -3.84 -3.08
C LEU A 226 12.86 -3.68 -1.73
N GLY A 227 12.92 -2.49 -1.15
CA GLY A 227 12.19 -2.15 0.06
C GLY A 227 12.59 -0.79 0.58
N ALA A 228 11.70 -0.14 1.32
CA ALA A 228 11.99 1.12 2.00
C ALA A 228 11.13 1.30 3.25
N GLY A 229 11.60 2.16 4.16
CA GLY A 229 10.76 2.74 5.19
C GLY A 229 10.13 4.04 4.69
N VAL A 230 8.83 4.20 4.90
CA VAL A 230 8.12 5.47 4.84
C VAL A 230 8.03 5.99 6.25
N VAL A 231 8.36 7.26 6.46
CA VAL A 231 8.32 7.90 7.77
C VAL A 231 7.55 9.20 7.74
N VAL A 232 6.88 9.50 8.84
CA VAL A 232 6.19 10.78 9.06
C VAL A 232 6.88 11.51 10.20
N ARG A 233 7.20 12.79 9.97
CA ARG A 233 7.87 13.69 10.91
C ARG A 233 6.95 14.84 11.25
N ASP A 234 6.85 15.13 12.54
CA ASP A 234 6.25 16.37 13.04
C ASP A 234 7.36 17.21 13.67
N ARG A 235 7.66 18.38 13.10
CA ARG A 235 8.76 19.27 13.52
C ARG A 235 10.10 18.53 13.69
N SER A 236 10.41 17.64 12.75
CA SER A 236 11.60 16.77 12.72
C SER A 236 11.58 15.57 13.68
N VAL A 237 10.55 15.41 14.51
CA VAL A 237 10.38 14.22 15.36
C VAL A 237 9.66 13.14 14.58
N LEU A 238 10.23 11.94 14.49
CA LEU A 238 9.55 10.80 13.88
C LEU A 238 8.29 10.45 14.69
N ARG A 239 7.13 10.51 14.04
CA ARG A 239 5.84 10.17 14.64
C ARG A 239 5.27 8.86 14.11
N GLY A 240 5.68 8.45 12.91
CA GLY A 240 5.25 7.17 12.37
C GLY A 240 6.23 6.62 11.38
N ALA A 241 6.22 5.30 11.25
CA ALA A 241 6.95 4.59 10.23
C ALA A 241 6.14 3.40 9.73
N MET A 242 6.29 3.07 8.45
CA MET A 242 5.81 1.83 7.86
C MET A 242 6.78 1.40 6.79
N PHE A 243 7.01 0.10 6.71
CA PHE A 243 7.99 -0.47 5.82
C PHE A 243 7.29 -1.27 4.73
N TYR A 244 7.90 -1.29 3.56
CA TYR A 244 7.53 -2.23 2.52
C TYR A 244 8.77 -2.96 2.03
N THR A 245 8.61 -4.24 1.69
CA THR A 245 9.65 -5.07 1.10
C THR A 245 9.07 -5.83 -0.08
N ARG A 246 9.78 -5.87 -1.20
CA ARG A 246 9.44 -6.72 -2.35
C ARG A 246 9.67 -8.17 -1.96
N ALA A 247 8.61 -8.80 -1.48
CA ALA A 247 8.65 -10.11 -0.86
C ALA A 247 8.58 -11.24 -1.90
N TRP A 248 7.88 -10.99 -3.02
CA TRP A 248 7.71 -11.91 -4.15
C TRP A 248 7.69 -11.13 -5.48
N PRO A 249 7.83 -11.79 -6.65
CA PRO A 249 7.76 -11.12 -7.95
C PRO A 249 6.51 -10.26 -8.11
N GLY A 250 6.73 -8.94 -8.20
CA GLY A 250 5.67 -7.94 -8.29
C GLY A 250 4.77 -7.81 -7.06
N THR A 251 5.17 -8.32 -5.91
CA THR A 251 4.38 -8.23 -4.67
C THR A 251 5.19 -7.62 -3.55
N TYR A 252 4.61 -6.60 -2.93
CA TYR A 252 5.21 -5.88 -1.82
C TYR A 252 4.47 -6.22 -0.52
N LEU A 253 5.20 -6.74 0.46
CA LEU A 253 4.72 -6.90 1.82
C LEU A 253 4.83 -5.56 2.54
N LEU A 254 3.71 -5.04 3.01
CA LEU A 254 3.64 -3.90 3.92
C LEU A 254 3.72 -4.40 5.37
N HIS A 255 4.63 -3.86 6.17
CA HIS A 255 4.87 -4.32 7.53
C HIS A 255 5.45 -3.20 8.41
N HIS A 256 5.65 -3.49 9.70
CA HIS A 256 6.28 -2.56 10.66
C HIS A 256 5.61 -1.19 10.76
N LEU A 257 4.28 -1.15 10.75
CA LEU A 257 3.55 0.09 11.03
C LEU A 257 3.67 0.41 12.53
N ALA A 258 4.47 1.42 12.85
CA ALA A 258 4.57 1.99 14.19
C ALA A 258 4.07 3.42 14.17
N LEU A 259 3.17 3.75 15.10
CA LEU A 259 2.52 5.05 15.21
C LEU A 259 2.65 5.56 16.63
N ASP A 260 3.22 6.76 16.78
CA ASP A 260 3.27 7.47 18.04
C ASP A 260 1.85 7.98 18.38
N LEU A 261 1.26 7.34 19.39
CA LEU A 261 -0.08 7.66 19.87
C LEU A 261 -0.07 8.86 20.82
N HIS A 262 1.10 9.28 21.31
CA HIS A 262 1.25 10.32 22.31
C HIS A 262 1.49 11.68 21.65
N ALA A 263 0.43 12.20 21.01
CA ALA A 263 0.44 13.55 20.46
C ALA A 263 0.41 14.60 21.59
N THR A 264 1.40 15.48 21.64
CA THR A 264 1.35 16.70 22.45
C THR A 264 0.45 17.75 21.79
N ALA A 265 -0.03 18.74 22.53
CA ALA A 265 -0.82 19.83 21.96
C ALA A 265 -0.14 20.46 20.73
N GLY A 266 -0.83 20.46 19.59
CA GLY A 266 -0.34 20.97 18.31
C GLY A 266 0.58 20.02 17.50
N ALA A 267 0.70 18.76 17.92
CA ALA A 267 1.32 17.68 17.14
C ALA A 267 0.28 16.95 16.26
N LEU A 268 0.75 16.21 15.25
CA LEU A 268 -0.10 15.31 14.47
C LEU A 268 -0.66 14.20 15.35
N THR A 269 -1.94 13.88 15.18
CA THR A 269 -2.60 12.74 15.85
C THR A 269 -2.25 11.42 15.16
N ALA A 270 -2.38 10.30 15.87
CA ALA A 270 -2.11 8.98 15.27
C ALA A 270 -2.91 8.67 13.98
N PRO A 271 -4.22 9.00 13.88
CA PRO A 271 -4.93 8.89 12.60
C PRO A 271 -4.36 9.77 11.48
N GLN A 272 -3.88 10.98 11.81
CA GLN A 272 -3.23 11.84 10.82
C GLN A 272 -1.90 11.25 10.35
N VAL A 273 -1.07 10.78 11.28
CA VAL A 273 0.20 10.11 10.98
C VAL A 273 -0.04 8.87 10.11
N ALA A 274 -1.02 8.03 10.45
CA ALA A 274 -1.40 6.86 9.65
C ALA A 274 -1.86 7.28 8.23
N GLY A 275 -2.73 8.28 8.14
CA GLY A 275 -3.20 8.82 6.85
C GLY A 275 -2.05 9.28 5.97
N GLU A 276 -1.09 10.03 6.52
CA GLU A 276 0.11 10.48 5.79
C GLU A 276 0.98 9.31 5.30
N VAL A 277 1.21 8.30 6.16
CA VAL A 277 1.94 7.07 5.78
C VAL A 277 1.25 6.37 4.60
N TYR A 278 -0.06 6.14 4.69
CA TYR A 278 -0.79 5.43 3.63
C TYR A 278 -0.87 6.22 2.33
N ARG A 279 -1.09 7.54 2.42
CA ARG A 279 -1.06 8.43 1.24
C ARG A 279 0.31 8.36 0.57
N TYR A 280 1.40 8.41 1.35
CA TYR A 280 2.74 8.29 0.80
C TYR A 280 2.95 6.94 0.13
N LEU A 281 2.58 5.84 0.78
CA LEU A 281 2.68 4.49 0.22
C LEU A 281 1.95 4.37 -1.12
N TYR A 282 0.74 4.91 -1.23
CA TYR A 282 0.03 4.91 -2.52
C TYR A 282 0.80 5.64 -3.60
N HIS A 283 1.26 6.85 -3.30
CA HIS A 283 2.02 7.63 -4.25
C HIS A 283 3.32 6.89 -4.63
N ALA A 284 3.99 6.24 -3.69
CA ALA A 284 5.16 5.39 -3.95
C ALA A 284 4.80 4.17 -4.83
N CYS A 285 3.73 3.45 -4.50
CA CYS A 285 3.22 2.29 -5.23
C CYS A 285 2.96 2.58 -6.72
N ARG A 286 2.45 3.77 -7.05
CA ARG A 286 2.24 4.17 -8.45
C ARG A 286 3.53 4.26 -9.25
N ARG A 287 4.65 4.52 -8.58
CA ARG A 287 5.98 4.66 -9.16
C ARG A 287 6.73 3.33 -9.23
N MET A 288 6.24 2.29 -8.55
CA MET A 288 6.79 0.94 -8.63
C MET A 288 6.29 0.28 -9.93
N PRO A 289 7.13 0.12 -10.96
CA PRO A 289 6.70 -0.40 -12.26
C PRO A 289 6.33 -1.89 -12.19
N ASP A 290 6.95 -2.63 -11.27
CA ASP A 290 6.78 -4.06 -11.07
C ASP A 290 5.68 -4.42 -10.07
N LEU A 291 5.17 -3.44 -9.28
CA LEU A 291 4.06 -3.68 -8.36
C LEU A 291 2.82 -4.20 -9.11
N ARG A 292 2.35 -5.37 -8.68
CA ARG A 292 1.09 -6.04 -9.07
C ARG A 292 0.20 -6.26 -7.85
N HIS A 293 0.79 -6.59 -6.70
CA HIS A 293 0.03 -6.84 -5.47
C HIS A 293 0.68 -6.17 -4.25
N ALA A 294 -0.16 -5.73 -3.32
CA ALA A 294 0.23 -5.36 -1.96
C ALA A 294 -0.32 -6.42 -0.99
N VAL A 295 0.52 -6.87 -0.06
CA VAL A 295 0.15 -7.81 0.99
C VAL A 295 0.41 -7.17 2.34
N GLY A 296 -0.51 -7.32 3.28
CA GLY A 296 -0.32 -6.94 4.68
C GLY A 296 -0.76 -8.08 5.58
N LEU A 297 -0.03 -8.29 6.69
CA LEU A 297 -0.45 -9.21 7.74
C LEU A 297 -0.64 -8.43 9.03
N PHE A 298 -1.79 -8.59 9.65
CA PHE A 298 -2.13 -7.92 10.91
C PHE A 298 -2.79 -8.88 11.88
N ASN A 299 -2.69 -8.58 13.17
CA ASN A 299 -3.30 -9.39 14.21
C ASN A 299 -4.83 -9.30 14.11
N ALA A 300 -5.50 -10.45 14.02
CA ALA A 300 -6.95 -10.54 13.90
C ALA A 300 -7.70 -9.93 15.11
N ARG A 301 -7.01 -9.77 16.25
CA ARG A 301 -7.57 -9.16 17.46
C ARG A 301 -7.51 -7.63 17.45
N SER A 302 -6.75 -7.01 16.55
CA SER A 302 -6.62 -5.56 16.51
C SER A 302 -7.88 -4.92 15.94
N ARG A 303 -8.60 -4.20 16.80
CA ARG A 303 -9.84 -3.48 16.42
C ARG A 303 -9.57 -2.43 15.36
N TRP A 304 -8.44 -1.74 15.45
CA TRP A 304 -8.07 -0.69 14.50
C TRP A 304 -7.85 -1.25 13.10
N TRP A 305 -7.13 -2.37 12.99
CA TRP A 305 -6.93 -3.05 11.71
C TRP A 305 -8.21 -3.64 11.14
N ASN A 306 -9.02 -4.25 12.00
CA ASN A 306 -10.34 -4.75 11.60
C ASN A 306 -11.20 -3.60 11.08
N HIS A 307 -11.20 -2.44 11.72
CA HIS A 307 -11.91 -1.26 11.22
C HIS A 307 -11.45 -0.88 9.80
N LEU A 308 -10.16 -0.80 9.54
CA LEU A 308 -9.64 -0.35 8.24
C LEU A 308 -9.85 -1.35 7.09
N PHE A 309 -9.90 -2.65 7.39
CA PHE A 309 -9.99 -3.68 6.37
C PHE A 309 -11.37 -4.35 6.31
N ASP A 310 -12.08 -4.52 7.42
CA ASP A 310 -13.43 -5.09 7.44
C ASP A 310 -14.47 -4.12 6.91
N ASP A 311 -14.42 -2.85 7.31
CA ASP A 311 -15.35 -1.87 6.76
C ASP A 311 -15.14 -1.74 5.26
N PHE A 312 -13.88 -1.72 4.80
CA PHE A 312 -13.58 -1.72 3.38
C PHE A 312 -14.03 -3.01 2.69
N HIS A 313 -13.82 -4.18 3.31
CA HIS A 313 -14.33 -5.45 2.79
C HIS A 313 -15.86 -5.45 2.67
N ALA A 314 -16.56 -4.86 3.64
CA ALA A 314 -18.01 -4.73 3.67
C ALA A 314 -18.55 -3.84 2.54
N LEU A 315 -17.71 -2.98 1.94
CA LEU A 315 -18.06 -2.24 0.71
C LEU A 315 -18.15 -3.15 -0.53
N GLY A 316 -17.69 -4.40 -0.45
CA GLY A 316 -17.75 -5.39 -1.52
C GLY A 316 -16.82 -5.09 -2.70
N PRO A 317 -15.50 -4.90 -2.48
CA PRO A 317 -14.57 -4.75 -3.59
C PRO A 317 -14.55 -6.03 -4.46
N PRO A 318 -14.21 -5.93 -5.76
CA PRO A 318 -14.14 -7.10 -6.63
C PRO A 318 -13.17 -8.16 -6.10
N ALA A 319 -13.58 -9.43 -6.10
CA ALA A 319 -12.81 -10.54 -5.52
C ALA A 319 -11.48 -10.80 -6.26
N GLU A 320 -11.40 -10.41 -7.53
CA GLU A 320 -10.17 -10.42 -8.34
C GLU A 320 -9.13 -9.39 -7.86
N TRP A 321 -9.55 -8.39 -7.08
CA TRP A 321 -8.70 -7.29 -6.62
C TRP A 321 -8.48 -7.28 -5.12
N TYR A 322 -9.27 -8.03 -4.36
CA TYR A 322 -9.25 -8.03 -2.91
C TYR A 322 -9.47 -9.43 -2.34
N ALA A 323 -8.60 -9.86 -1.45
CA ALA A 323 -8.77 -11.08 -0.68
C ALA A 323 -8.32 -10.85 0.77
N VAL A 324 -9.06 -11.45 1.71
CA VAL A 324 -8.66 -11.56 3.10
C VAL A 324 -8.81 -12.99 3.56
N ASP A 325 -7.74 -13.54 4.13
CA ASP A 325 -7.73 -14.88 4.70
C ASP A 325 -7.07 -14.91 6.08
N ARG A 326 -7.32 -15.98 6.85
CA ARG A 326 -6.84 -16.11 8.22
C ARG A 326 -5.68 -17.11 8.29
N LEU A 327 -4.65 -16.72 9.02
CA LEU A 327 -3.46 -17.54 9.27
C LEU A 327 -3.22 -17.66 10.76
N ARG A 328 -2.68 -18.77 11.22
CA ARG A 328 -2.11 -18.95 12.56
C ARG A 328 -0.61 -18.73 12.45
N LEU A 329 -0.09 -17.83 13.26
CA LEU A 329 1.34 -17.59 13.44
C LEU A 329 1.80 -18.42 14.63
N VAL A 330 2.68 -19.38 14.36
CA VAL A 330 3.27 -20.26 15.37
C VAL A 330 4.80 -20.17 15.30
N GLU A 331 5.47 -20.25 16.43
CA GLU A 331 6.93 -20.24 16.53
C GLU A 331 7.44 -21.39 17.41
N ALA A 332 8.63 -21.90 17.09
CA ALA A 332 9.39 -22.83 17.94
C ALA A 332 10.89 -22.52 17.85
N PRO A 333 11.69 -22.80 18.90
CA PRO A 333 13.14 -22.85 18.76
C PRO A 333 13.55 -23.85 17.67
N VAL A 334 14.54 -23.49 16.85
CA VAL A 334 15.03 -24.35 15.76
C VAL A 334 15.57 -25.67 16.29
N SER A 335 16.21 -25.67 17.47
CA SER A 335 16.67 -26.89 18.15
C SER A 335 15.54 -27.87 18.41
N ASP A 336 14.40 -27.36 18.88
CA ASP A 336 13.27 -28.16 19.31
C ASP A 336 12.47 -28.64 18.10
N ALA A 337 12.33 -27.78 17.08
CA ALA A 337 11.73 -28.13 15.81
C ALA A 337 12.54 -29.20 15.07
N ALA A 338 13.88 -29.12 15.06
CA ALA A 338 14.74 -30.13 14.45
C ALA A 338 14.71 -31.47 15.21
N GLY A 339 14.50 -31.43 16.53
CA GLY A 339 14.35 -32.61 17.38
C GLY A 339 12.97 -33.28 17.30
N ALA A 340 11.98 -32.65 16.64
CA ALA A 340 10.67 -33.26 16.46
C ALA A 340 10.80 -34.50 15.57
N ALA A 341 10.66 -35.68 16.17
CA ALA A 341 10.90 -36.96 15.50
C ALA A 341 10.06 -37.10 14.21
N ALA A 342 10.74 -37.31 13.08
CA ALA A 342 10.08 -37.82 11.88
C ALA A 342 9.58 -39.23 12.19
N GLY A 343 8.25 -39.44 12.18
CA GLY A 343 7.68 -40.78 12.25
C GLY A 343 8.33 -41.68 11.19
N GLY A 344 8.77 -42.88 11.56
CA GLY A 344 9.79 -43.70 10.87
C GLY A 344 9.49 -44.21 9.45
N SER A 345 8.53 -43.63 8.74
CA SER A 345 8.21 -43.97 7.34
C SER A 345 7.97 -42.75 6.44
N ILE A 346 8.13 -41.52 6.96
CA ILE A 346 7.97 -40.29 6.18
C ILE A 346 9.34 -39.83 5.69
N SER A 347 9.55 -39.83 4.38
CA SER A 347 10.73 -39.22 3.78
C SER A 347 10.45 -37.75 3.46
N VAL A 348 11.43 -36.88 3.70
CA VAL A 348 11.33 -35.46 3.38
C VAL A 348 12.49 -35.08 2.47
N GLY A 349 12.17 -34.36 1.40
CA GLY A 349 13.15 -33.88 0.44
C GLY A 349 12.68 -32.59 -0.23
N ARG A 350 13.55 -32.01 -1.06
CA ARG A 350 13.15 -30.86 -1.89
C ARG A 350 12.10 -31.28 -2.91
N LEU A 351 11.32 -30.31 -3.37
CA LEU A 351 10.36 -30.49 -4.46
C LEU A 351 11.07 -30.98 -5.72
N GLU A 352 10.53 -32.04 -6.31
CA GLU A 352 10.92 -32.54 -7.62
C GLU A 352 9.93 -32.11 -8.70
N ASP A 353 10.36 -32.05 -9.96
CA ASP A 353 9.54 -31.50 -11.05
C ASP A 353 8.23 -32.27 -11.27
N HIS A 354 8.24 -33.58 -11.04
CA HIS A 354 7.06 -34.44 -11.19
C HIS A 354 6.00 -34.21 -10.09
N GLU A 355 6.39 -33.61 -8.97
CA GLU A 355 5.52 -33.37 -7.81
C GLU A 355 4.87 -31.99 -7.84
N ARG A 356 5.42 -31.07 -8.65
CA ARG A 356 4.95 -29.69 -8.75
C ARG A 356 3.43 -29.59 -8.98
N PRO A 357 2.79 -30.36 -9.89
CA PRO A 357 1.35 -30.25 -10.09
C PRO A 357 0.54 -30.57 -8.83
N ALA A 358 0.98 -31.53 -8.01
CA ALA A 358 0.29 -31.89 -6.78
C ALA A 358 0.43 -30.81 -5.69
N VAL A 359 1.61 -30.16 -5.61
CA VAL A 359 1.81 -29.02 -4.70
C VAL A 359 1.01 -27.81 -5.15
N GLU A 360 0.96 -27.50 -6.45
CA GLU A 360 0.12 -26.43 -7.00
C GLU A 360 -1.38 -26.70 -6.76
N GLN A 361 -1.82 -27.96 -6.85
CA GLN A 361 -3.17 -28.34 -6.46
C GLN A 361 -3.42 -28.10 -4.96
N ALA A 362 -2.47 -28.42 -4.10
CA ALA A 362 -2.56 -28.11 -2.67
C ALA A 362 -2.65 -26.60 -2.40
N VAL A 363 -1.87 -25.78 -3.12
CA VAL A 363 -1.99 -24.31 -3.09
C VAL A 363 -3.41 -23.88 -3.43
N ARG A 364 -3.97 -24.35 -4.55
CA ARG A 364 -5.32 -23.95 -5.01
C ARG A 364 -6.44 -24.32 -4.04
N ARG A 365 -6.25 -25.37 -3.24
CA ARG A 365 -7.21 -25.76 -2.18
C ARG A 365 -7.14 -24.87 -0.95
N VAL A 366 -5.94 -24.41 -0.61
CA VAL A 366 -5.63 -23.85 0.72
C VAL A 366 -5.46 -22.34 0.70
N VAL A 367 -5.02 -21.78 -0.43
CA VAL A 367 -4.66 -20.39 -0.59
C VAL A 367 -5.63 -19.73 -1.56
N PRO A 368 -6.29 -18.61 -1.19
CA PRO A 368 -7.16 -17.89 -2.10
C PRO A 368 -6.42 -17.53 -3.41
N PRO A 369 -7.09 -17.55 -4.59
CA PRO A 369 -6.42 -17.36 -5.87
C PRO A 369 -5.58 -16.08 -5.97
N LEU A 370 -6.11 -14.96 -5.48
CA LEU A 370 -5.37 -13.69 -5.48
C LEU A 370 -4.14 -13.74 -4.57
N ALA A 371 -4.24 -14.35 -3.39
CA ALA A 371 -3.11 -14.54 -2.49
C ALA A 371 -2.07 -15.50 -3.09
N ALA A 372 -2.50 -16.57 -3.76
CA ALA A 372 -1.62 -17.52 -4.44
C ALA A 372 -0.83 -16.83 -5.56
N ALA A 373 -1.49 -16.00 -6.38
CA ALA A 373 -0.83 -15.17 -7.38
C ALA A 373 0.15 -14.17 -6.75
N ALA A 374 -0.25 -13.49 -5.66
CA ALA A 374 0.61 -12.52 -4.97
C ALA A 374 1.87 -13.15 -4.36
N LEU A 375 1.78 -14.39 -3.87
CA LEU A 375 2.89 -15.11 -3.22
C LEU A 375 3.76 -15.89 -4.21
N ALA A 376 3.50 -15.77 -5.52
CA ALA A 376 4.10 -16.58 -6.59
C ALA A 376 3.95 -18.08 -6.35
N LEU A 377 2.73 -18.50 -6.00
CA LEU A 377 2.35 -19.88 -5.74
C LEU A 377 1.47 -20.49 -6.85
N ASP A 378 0.93 -19.66 -7.75
CA ASP A 378 0.17 -20.09 -8.91
C ASP A 378 0.47 -19.20 -10.14
N PRO A 379 1.35 -19.62 -11.07
CA PRO A 379 2.16 -20.84 -11.00
C PRO A 379 3.18 -20.78 -9.86
N LEU A 380 3.59 -21.94 -9.33
CA LEU A 380 4.57 -22.00 -8.25
C LEU A 380 5.96 -21.64 -8.76
N ASP A 381 6.54 -20.56 -8.24
CA ASP A 381 7.98 -20.30 -8.36
C ASP A 381 8.69 -20.90 -7.12
N PRO A 382 9.45 -22.00 -7.27
CA PRO A 382 10.04 -22.71 -6.14
C PRO A 382 11.33 -22.06 -5.62
N VAL A 383 11.92 -21.11 -6.34
CA VAL A 383 13.26 -20.56 -6.03
C VAL A 383 13.31 -19.05 -5.97
N LEU A 384 12.37 -18.33 -6.60
CA LEU A 384 12.35 -16.87 -6.69
C LEU A 384 13.62 -16.30 -7.36
N ALA A 385 14.08 -16.92 -8.46
CA ALA A 385 15.42 -16.71 -9.00
C ALA A 385 15.76 -15.24 -9.34
N ASP A 386 14.84 -14.51 -9.96
CA ASP A 386 15.06 -13.09 -10.29
C ASP A 386 15.11 -12.24 -9.01
N LEU A 387 14.18 -12.46 -8.08
CA LEU A 387 14.16 -11.73 -6.81
C LEU A 387 15.40 -12.02 -5.97
N GLN A 388 15.88 -13.27 -5.96
CA GLN A 388 17.11 -13.67 -5.30
C GLN A 388 18.32 -12.94 -5.87
N ARG A 389 18.41 -12.81 -7.20
CA ARG A 389 19.47 -12.08 -7.87
C ARG A 389 19.46 -10.60 -7.47
N ASP A 390 18.29 -9.97 -7.53
CA ASP A 390 18.16 -8.54 -7.24
C ASP A 390 18.52 -8.23 -5.77
N PHE A 391 18.16 -9.09 -4.81
CA PHE A 391 18.60 -8.94 -3.42
C PHE A 391 20.10 -9.19 -3.26
N ALA A 392 20.66 -10.19 -3.95
CA ALA A 392 22.08 -10.50 -3.89
C ALA A 392 22.97 -9.37 -4.43
N GLU A 393 22.50 -8.62 -5.45
CA GLU A 393 23.20 -7.46 -6.00
C GLU A 393 23.45 -6.34 -4.97
N VAL A 394 22.59 -6.24 -3.95
CA VAL A 394 22.76 -5.29 -2.84
C VAL A 394 23.32 -5.94 -1.57
N GLY A 395 23.79 -7.18 -1.65
CA GLY A 395 24.35 -7.91 -0.51
C GLY A 395 23.32 -8.42 0.49
N LEU A 396 22.07 -8.60 0.07
CA LEU A 396 20.99 -9.16 0.88
C LEU A 396 20.55 -10.54 0.36
N LEU A 397 19.85 -11.29 1.21
CA LEU A 397 19.31 -12.60 0.89
C LEU A 397 17.80 -12.50 0.69
N ARG A 398 17.31 -13.11 -0.39
CA ARG A 398 15.91 -13.51 -0.54
C ARG A 398 15.87 -14.80 -1.34
N ARG A 399 15.33 -15.88 -0.78
CA ARG A 399 15.21 -17.16 -1.49
C ARG A 399 13.99 -17.95 -1.04
N ARG A 400 13.60 -18.94 -1.84
CA ARG A 400 12.57 -19.92 -1.49
C ARG A 400 13.11 -21.33 -1.62
N GLU A 401 12.67 -22.19 -0.72
CA GLU A 401 12.84 -23.64 -0.82
C GLU A 401 11.48 -24.29 -0.60
N VAL A 402 11.15 -25.29 -1.43
CA VAL A 402 9.93 -26.09 -1.26
C VAL A 402 10.32 -27.49 -0.83
N TRP A 403 9.76 -27.94 0.29
CA TRP A 403 10.02 -29.24 0.89
C TRP A 403 8.75 -30.08 0.83
N VAL A 404 8.88 -31.37 0.52
CA VAL A 404 7.78 -32.29 0.33
C VAL A 404 7.95 -33.49 1.26
N ALA A 405 6.89 -33.81 1.99
CA ALA A 405 6.79 -35.01 2.81
C ALA A 405 6.13 -36.13 2.03
N ARG A 406 6.74 -37.31 2.01
CA ARG A 406 6.33 -38.47 1.22
C ARG A 406 6.23 -39.73 2.08
N ARG A 407 5.36 -40.65 1.69
CA ARG A 407 5.37 -42.04 2.13
C ARG A 407 5.04 -42.93 0.94
N GLU A 408 5.91 -43.89 0.61
CA GLU A 408 5.68 -44.83 -0.49
C GLU A 408 5.27 -44.09 -1.79
N GLU A 409 6.03 -43.07 -2.18
CA GLU A 409 5.78 -42.16 -3.34
C GLU A 409 4.52 -41.27 -3.25
N ARG A 410 3.70 -41.41 -2.21
CA ARG A 410 2.54 -40.54 -1.98
C ARG A 410 2.94 -39.25 -1.26
N ILE A 411 2.58 -38.11 -1.85
CA ILE A 411 2.75 -36.79 -1.22
C ILE A 411 1.74 -36.61 -0.10
N LEU A 412 2.24 -36.34 1.11
CA LEU A 412 1.43 -36.08 2.31
C LEU A 412 1.18 -34.58 2.53
N GLY A 413 2.11 -33.76 2.07
CA GLY A 413 2.03 -32.30 2.18
C GLY A 413 3.36 -31.66 1.80
N ALA A 414 3.35 -30.33 1.74
CA ALA A 414 4.53 -29.53 1.42
C ALA A 414 4.70 -28.37 2.40
N ALA A 415 5.93 -27.86 2.47
CA ALA A 415 6.30 -26.66 3.20
C ALA A 415 7.04 -25.70 2.25
N ILE A 416 6.55 -24.47 2.15
CA ILE A 416 7.20 -23.39 1.41
C ILE A 416 7.98 -22.54 2.41
N ALA A 417 9.30 -22.64 2.36
CA ALA A 417 10.19 -21.97 3.29
C ALA A 417 10.85 -20.78 2.58
N ASP A 418 10.36 -19.58 2.89
CA ASP A 418 10.93 -18.33 2.40
C ASP A 418 12.02 -17.85 3.36
N THR A 419 13.16 -17.41 2.85
CA THR A 419 14.27 -16.85 3.66
C THR A 419 14.59 -15.44 3.20
N ALA A 420 14.88 -14.56 4.14
CA ALA A 420 15.33 -13.19 3.93
C ALA A 420 16.59 -12.88 4.75
N SER A 421 17.23 -11.73 4.49
CA SER A 421 18.29 -11.23 5.36
C SER A 421 17.78 -11.01 6.79
N PRO A 422 18.58 -11.31 7.82
CA PRO A 422 18.23 -11.01 9.20
C PRO A 422 17.86 -9.54 9.40
N GLY A 423 16.79 -9.29 10.14
CA GLY A 423 16.27 -7.93 10.40
C GLY A 423 15.39 -7.34 9.29
N THR A 424 15.19 -8.03 8.16
CA THR A 424 14.23 -7.57 7.13
C THR A 424 12.81 -7.52 7.70
N ASN A 425 12.40 -8.53 8.47
CA ASN A 425 11.13 -8.55 9.19
C ASN A 425 11.31 -9.04 10.63
N LEU A 426 11.06 -8.17 11.61
CA LEU A 426 11.21 -8.47 13.06
C LEU A 426 10.26 -9.57 13.59
N PHE A 427 9.22 -9.94 12.84
CA PHE A 427 8.29 -11.02 13.18
C PHE A 427 8.50 -12.28 12.34
N GLY A 428 9.59 -12.34 11.57
CA GLY A 428 9.91 -13.52 10.75
C GLY A 428 8.94 -13.77 9.59
N LEU A 429 8.07 -12.82 9.22
CA LEU A 429 7.05 -13.03 8.18
C LEU A 429 7.66 -13.27 6.79
N LEU A 430 8.83 -12.71 6.52
CA LEU A 430 9.59 -12.94 5.29
C LEU A 430 10.51 -14.18 5.37
N ASP A 431 10.58 -14.78 6.55
CA ASP A 431 11.35 -15.98 6.86
C ASP A 431 10.45 -17.19 7.17
N ALA A 432 9.13 -17.02 7.02
CA ALA A 432 8.13 -17.95 7.47
C ALA A 432 8.06 -19.20 6.58
N VAL A 433 7.66 -20.30 7.20
CA VAL A 433 7.31 -21.54 6.54
C VAL A 433 5.80 -21.62 6.38
N GLN A 434 5.30 -21.72 5.15
CA GLN A 434 3.89 -21.94 4.88
C GLN A 434 3.64 -23.44 4.65
N LEU A 435 2.73 -24.03 5.43
CA LEU A 435 2.34 -25.43 5.29
C LEU A 435 1.19 -25.60 4.30
N LEU A 436 1.29 -26.62 3.46
CA LEU A 436 0.33 -26.97 2.41
C LEU A 436 -0.06 -28.45 2.53
N PRO A 437 -1.15 -28.78 3.23
CA PRO A 437 -1.62 -30.17 3.34
C PRO A 437 -2.04 -30.74 1.97
N ALA A 438 -1.69 -32.01 1.72
CA ALA A 438 -2.35 -32.79 0.68
C ALA A 438 -3.83 -33.08 1.05
N GLU A 439 -4.62 -33.60 0.11
CA GLU A 439 -6.06 -33.85 0.32
C GLU A 439 -6.32 -34.78 1.51
N ASP A 440 -5.51 -35.81 1.62
CA ASP A 440 -5.60 -36.85 2.65
C ASP A 440 -4.67 -36.59 3.85
N ALA A 441 -4.17 -35.37 4.01
CA ALA A 441 -3.17 -35.05 5.04
C ALA A 441 -3.62 -35.36 6.47
N ALA A 442 -4.92 -35.26 6.74
CA ALA A 442 -5.52 -35.56 8.04
C ALA A 442 -5.33 -37.04 8.46
N LEU A 443 -5.10 -37.94 7.51
CA LEU A 443 -4.84 -39.36 7.78
C LEU A 443 -3.42 -39.62 8.30
N GLU A 444 -2.52 -38.64 8.20
CA GLU A 444 -1.10 -38.80 8.50
C GLU A 444 -0.56 -37.67 9.41
N PRO A 445 -0.95 -37.62 10.69
CA PRO A 445 -0.75 -36.45 11.56
C PRO A 445 0.73 -36.03 11.76
N HIS A 446 1.69 -36.86 11.39
CA HIS A 446 3.12 -36.61 11.60
C HIS A 446 3.84 -35.94 10.40
N TRP A 447 3.19 -35.75 9.25
CA TRP A 447 3.86 -35.17 8.06
C TRP A 447 4.38 -33.76 8.31
N ALA A 448 3.61 -32.92 9.02
CA ALA A 448 3.97 -31.54 9.32
C ALA A 448 5.21 -31.46 10.22
N GLY A 449 5.27 -32.31 11.25
CA GLY A 449 6.45 -32.43 12.11
C GLY A 449 7.70 -32.85 11.34
N ALA A 450 7.60 -33.85 10.47
CA ALA A 450 8.72 -34.32 9.66
C ALA A 450 9.26 -33.23 8.72
N VAL A 451 8.38 -32.51 8.01
CA VAL A 451 8.83 -31.45 7.10
C VAL A 451 9.41 -30.26 7.85
N LEU A 452 8.81 -29.88 8.99
CA LEU A 452 9.33 -28.80 9.83
C LEU A 452 10.68 -29.13 10.44
N ALA A 453 10.94 -30.38 10.82
CA ALA A 453 12.24 -30.82 11.32
C ALA A 453 13.33 -30.71 10.23
N ALA A 454 13.03 -31.09 8.99
CA ALA A 454 13.95 -30.94 7.87
C ALA A 454 14.26 -29.46 7.57
N VAL A 455 13.22 -28.60 7.55
CA VAL A 455 13.39 -27.16 7.37
C VAL A 455 14.18 -26.55 8.52
N ALA A 456 13.90 -26.95 9.77
CA ALA A 456 14.64 -26.51 10.96
C ALA A 456 16.13 -26.86 10.86
N GLY A 457 16.47 -28.10 10.46
CA GLY A 457 17.85 -28.50 10.24
C GLY A 457 18.57 -27.64 9.19
N ARG A 458 17.90 -27.33 8.08
CA ARG A 458 18.43 -26.40 7.06
C ARG A 458 18.65 -24.99 7.62
N ARG A 459 17.71 -24.49 8.41
CA ARG A 459 17.74 -23.15 9.03
C ARG A 459 18.79 -23.03 10.13
N ALA A 460 19.01 -24.08 10.91
CA ALA A 460 20.09 -24.17 11.89
C ALA A 460 21.46 -23.97 11.21
N ALA A 461 21.65 -24.57 10.03
CA ALA A 461 22.88 -24.41 9.25
C ALA A 461 23.09 -22.98 8.73
N ASP A 462 22.02 -22.17 8.62
CA ASP A 462 22.10 -20.74 8.30
C ASP A 462 22.16 -19.86 9.56
N GLY A 463 22.22 -20.45 10.75
CA GLY A 463 22.31 -19.74 12.03
C GLY A 463 20.98 -19.20 12.59
N ALA A 464 19.83 -19.68 12.09
CA ALA A 464 18.53 -19.29 12.63
C ALA A 464 18.28 -19.93 14.00
N GLU A 465 17.76 -19.15 14.95
CA GLU A 465 17.41 -19.62 16.30
C GLU A 465 15.93 -20.01 16.42
N THR A 466 15.06 -19.40 15.62
CA THR A 466 13.61 -19.56 15.68
C THR A 466 13.04 -19.94 14.33
N LEU A 467 12.07 -20.86 14.33
CA LEU A 467 11.31 -21.23 13.14
C LEU A 467 9.90 -20.66 13.24
N THR A 468 9.58 -19.70 12.35
CA THR A 468 8.26 -19.11 12.22
C THR A 468 7.46 -19.87 11.17
N VAL A 469 6.24 -20.29 11.51
CA VAL A 469 5.36 -21.06 10.61
C VAL A 469 4.01 -20.35 10.49
N LEU A 470 3.49 -20.29 9.26
CA LEU A 470 2.17 -19.78 8.91
C LEU A 470 1.29 -20.96 8.50
N CYS A 471 0.28 -21.23 9.31
CA CYS A 471 -0.72 -22.25 9.02
C CYS A 471 -2.03 -21.58 8.59
N PRO A 472 -2.71 -22.05 7.54
CA PRO A 472 -4.09 -21.62 7.26
C PRO A 472 -4.97 -21.87 8.48
N ALA A 473 -5.71 -20.86 8.95
CA ALA A 473 -6.54 -20.99 10.15
C ALA A 473 -7.81 -21.81 9.89
N ASP A 474 -8.30 -21.76 8.65
CA ASP A 474 -9.57 -22.38 8.24
C ASP A 474 -9.38 -23.80 7.68
N VAL A 475 -8.13 -24.30 7.65
CA VAL A 475 -7.83 -25.68 7.26
C VAL A 475 -7.73 -26.53 8.53
N PRO A 476 -8.71 -27.41 8.81
CA PRO A 476 -8.64 -28.31 9.96
C PRO A 476 -7.46 -29.29 9.82
N ASP A 477 -6.97 -29.75 10.97
CA ASP A 477 -6.11 -30.95 11.11
C ASP A 477 -4.63 -30.87 10.67
N VAL A 478 -4.00 -29.69 10.63
CA VAL A 478 -2.53 -29.63 10.68
C VAL A 478 -2.07 -29.77 12.14
N SER A 479 -1.74 -31.01 12.53
CA SER A 479 -1.15 -31.28 13.84
C SER A 479 0.31 -30.82 13.88
N LEU A 480 0.58 -29.77 14.65
CA LEU A 480 1.93 -29.27 14.87
C LEU A 480 2.57 -29.99 16.07
N PRO A 481 3.90 -30.20 16.08
CA PRO A 481 4.59 -30.71 17.25
C PRO A 481 4.37 -29.84 18.50
N PRO A 482 4.38 -30.40 19.72
CA PRO A 482 4.13 -29.65 20.96
C PRO A 482 5.08 -28.48 21.23
N ALA A 483 6.26 -28.48 20.59
CA ALA A 483 7.23 -27.39 20.70
C ALA A 483 6.79 -26.08 20.02
N PHE A 484 5.79 -26.13 19.13
CA PHE A 484 5.27 -24.95 18.46
C PHE A 484 4.21 -24.25 19.31
N VAL A 485 4.45 -22.98 19.61
CA VAL A 485 3.55 -22.13 20.38
C VAL A 485 2.85 -21.17 19.42
N GLU A 486 1.52 -21.07 19.52
CA GLU A 486 0.75 -20.07 18.78
C GLU A 486 0.93 -18.69 19.39
N LEU A 487 1.42 -17.75 18.57
CA LEU A 487 1.61 -16.36 18.98
C LEU A 487 0.40 -15.51 18.67
N ALA A 488 -0.20 -15.71 17.50
CA ALA A 488 -1.33 -14.92 17.05
C ALA A 488 -2.13 -15.62 15.96
N THR A 489 -3.40 -15.25 15.84
CA THR A 489 -4.13 -15.38 14.58
C THR A 489 -3.94 -14.10 13.78
N LEU A 490 -3.41 -14.22 12.57
CA LEU A 490 -3.23 -13.14 11.62
C LEU A 490 -4.37 -13.12 10.60
N ARG A 491 -4.58 -11.95 10.02
CA ARG A 491 -5.32 -11.77 8.78
C ARG A 491 -4.35 -11.30 7.72
N ARG A 492 -4.32 -12.00 6.60
CA ARG A 492 -3.59 -11.59 5.42
C ARG A 492 -4.55 -10.84 4.51
N TRP A 493 -4.28 -9.56 4.33
CA TRP A 493 -4.91 -8.74 3.31
C TRP A 493 -4.07 -8.78 2.05
N THR A 494 -4.69 -9.08 0.93
CA THR A 494 -4.07 -9.06 -0.40
C THR A 494 -4.88 -8.15 -1.29
N ALA A 495 -4.21 -7.18 -1.91
CA ALA A 495 -4.81 -6.26 -2.86
C ALA A 495 -4.05 -6.26 -4.18
N ALA A 496 -4.78 -6.33 -5.29
CA ALA A 496 -4.23 -6.02 -6.60
C ALA A 496 -3.98 -4.51 -6.73
N ARG A 497 -3.04 -4.13 -7.61
CA ARG A 497 -2.68 -2.74 -7.88
C ARG A 497 -3.89 -1.89 -8.28
N GLU A 498 -4.84 -2.49 -9.00
CA GLU A 498 -6.09 -1.88 -9.47
C GLU A 498 -6.96 -1.39 -8.31
N LEU A 499 -6.89 -2.04 -7.15
CA LEU A 499 -7.64 -1.67 -5.97
C LEU A 499 -7.09 -0.43 -5.27
N LEU A 500 -5.78 -0.20 -5.34
CA LEU A 500 -5.10 0.79 -4.50
C LEU A 500 -5.72 2.20 -4.58
N PRO A 501 -6.13 2.73 -5.74
CA PRO A 501 -6.82 4.03 -5.81
C PRO A 501 -8.17 4.07 -5.08
N LEU A 502 -8.93 2.98 -5.10
CA LEU A 502 -10.21 2.88 -4.40
C LEU A 502 -9.97 2.81 -2.89
N TYR A 503 -9.06 1.94 -2.46
CA TYR A 503 -8.71 1.80 -1.04
C TYR A 503 -8.20 3.11 -0.45
N LEU A 504 -7.40 3.86 -1.21
CA LEU A 504 -6.94 5.18 -0.79
C LEU A 504 -8.05 6.20 -0.63
N THR A 505 -9.02 6.20 -1.54
CA THR A 505 -10.15 7.12 -1.44
C THR A 505 -10.95 6.82 -0.17
N TYR A 506 -11.12 5.53 0.14
CA TYR A 506 -11.69 5.10 1.41
C TYR A 506 -10.86 5.59 2.61
N LEU A 507 -9.53 5.44 2.59
CA LEU A 507 -8.66 5.93 3.67
C LEU A 507 -8.71 7.45 3.83
N ASP A 508 -8.70 8.22 2.73
CA ASP A 508 -8.81 9.68 2.76
C ASP A 508 -10.12 10.09 3.45
N GLU A 509 -11.25 9.50 3.06
CA GLU A 509 -12.55 9.78 3.67
C GLU A 509 -12.58 9.38 5.15
N HIS A 510 -11.99 8.22 5.48
CA HIS A 510 -12.00 7.67 6.82
C HIS A 510 -11.14 8.47 7.81
N PHE A 511 -9.93 8.85 7.40
CA PHE A 511 -9.00 9.61 8.24
C PHE A 511 -9.33 11.12 8.25
N ASP A 512 -9.87 11.70 7.17
CA ASP A 512 -10.33 13.08 7.18
C ASP A 512 -11.63 13.24 8.00
N ALA A 513 -12.56 12.28 7.99
CA ALA A 513 -13.78 12.33 8.80
C ALA A 513 -13.50 12.25 10.31
N ARG A 514 -12.48 11.47 10.71
CA ARG A 514 -12.04 11.40 12.12
C ARG A 514 -11.26 12.63 12.60
N ARG A 515 -10.95 13.61 11.72
CA ARG A 515 -10.60 14.97 12.19
C ARG A 515 -11.74 15.67 12.94
N ALA A 516 -12.97 15.13 12.86
CA ALA A 516 -14.16 15.69 13.52
C ALA A 516 -14.63 14.92 14.76
N LEU A 517 -13.99 13.80 15.12
CA LEU A 517 -14.39 12.95 16.24
C LEU A 517 -13.16 12.59 17.08
N ASP A 518 -12.82 13.46 18.03
CA ASP A 518 -11.94 13.13 19.14
C ASP A 518 -12.60 12.01 19.97
N GLY A 519 -11.92 10.88 20.16
CA GLY A 519 -12.35 9.94 21.22
C GLY A 519 -11.97 8.46 21.10
N GLU A 520 -11.49 7.96 19.97
CA GLU A 520 -11.07 6.54 19.89
C GLU A 520 -9.57 6.40 19.68
N GLU A 521 -8.89 5.95 20.73
CA GLU A 521 -7.48 5.60 20.71
C GLU A 521 -7.24 4.39 19.79
N PRO A 522 -6.27 4.47 18.86
CA PRO A 522 -5.76 3.29 18.17
C PRO A 522 -4.97 2.45 19.19
N LEU A 523 -5.40 1.22 19.46
CA LEU A 523 -4.54 0.24 20.16
C LEU A 523 -3.78 -0.59 19.13
N PRO A 524 -2.50 -0.92 19.38
CA PRO A 524 -1.64 -1.69 18.46
C PRO A 524 -2.21 -3.07 18.10
#